data_AF-W4HAN9-F1
#
_entry.id   AF-W4HAN9-F1
#
_cell.length_a   1.000
_cell.length_b   1.000
_cell.length_c   1.000
_cell.angle_alpha   90.00
_cell.angle_beta   90.00
_cell.angle_gamma   90.00
#
_symmetry.space_group_name_H-M   'P 1'
#
loop_
_entity.id
_entity.type
_entity.pdbx_description
1 polymer ?
#
loop_
_entity_poly.entity_id
_entity_poly.type
_entity_poly.pdbx_seq_one_letter_code
_entity_poly.pdbx_strand_id
1 'polypeptide(L)'
;MMVKVPLVMLSGLAAFTEAWPRAINLYSSQDQLDTRTFDPDDVPPHVPQFDEIVKAAYAVLTANFDDQMNATAPGPQEDIGFQHINSRDALLSAQALAHRDFSQATAQFKSLLRHQWSNGFMPDLIYGPSVGASLKWLPTNKTFYPGPAFWGSSTAPSDARTNSSTSGILAPPLHAETAMRIFYLAPLDTSMSTPVYTHEAMGFLCDVFPSLYKFHAYLLASRQRTNTSLLSLRHPWESMAAINPGWKSALASVKAAADFAQVISRLQVPTVTAQAFVAQAAVFYPASSHDEIIQDIYYPMLYLASCVGNNSTITSKCATTFDVVDIEFNTIFLRSAEALAEMATLLYQPVTKLGFSCPVPNKVEVQNLAAVVTTLSATLQSELWDPVDLIFKSNSHKYITGMLPLYATKLDESIQMGLISHILPTPNTFHYLCDVFPVSIYPCEESTMASGLATAAGPTPRIGLLIQNYLLYRGLIKVVCQLIRATS
;
A
#
# COMPACT_ATOMS: atom_id res chain seq x y z
N MET A 1 -9.67 -31.93 -29.62
CA MET A 1 -9.35 -32.84 -28.50
C MET A 1 -10.07 -32.29 -27.27
N MET A 2 -11.22 -32.89 -26.92
CA MET A 2 -12.05 -32.46 -25.79
C MET A 2 -11.35 -32.86 -24.49
N VAL A 3 -10.93 -31.87 -23.69
CA VAL A 3 -10.43 -32.11 -22.33
C VAL A 3 -11.65 -32.16 -21.41
N LYS A 4 -11.90 -33.33 -20.83
CA LYS A 4 -12.94 -33.54 -19.81
C LYS A 4 -12.53 -32.81 -18.53
N VAL A 5 -13.30 -31.79 -18.15
CA VAL A 5 -13.29 -31.22 -16.80
C VAL A 5 -13.91 -32.27 -15.84
N PRO A 6 -13.27 -32.62 -14.72
CA PRO A 6 -13.82 -33.60 -13.78
C PRO A 6 -15.09 -33.05 -13.11
N LEU A 7 -16.13 -33.88 -13.09
CA LEU A 7 -17.50 -33.61 -12.62
C LEU A 7 -17.61 -33.14 -11.15
N VAL A 8 -16.51 -33.17 -10.40
CA VAL A 8 -16.43 -32.79 -8.97
C VAL A 8 -16.39 -31.27 -8.75
N MET A 9 -15.99 -30.46 -9.75
CA MET A 9 -16.05 -28.99 -9.63
C MET A 9 -17.48 -28.42 -9.76
N LEU A 10 -18.37 -29.12 -10.46
CA LEU A 10 -19.75 -28.64 -10.72
C LEU A 10 -20.68 -28.84 -9.53
N SER A 11 -20.45 -29.85 -8.68
CA SER A 11 -21.26 -30.08 -7.47
C SER A 11 -20.95 -29.10 -6.35
N GLY A 12 -19.74 -28.55 -6.28
CA GLY A 12 -19.38 -27.48 -5.34
C GLY A 12 -20.08 -26.16 -5.67
N LEU A 13 -20.15 -25.80 -6.95
CA LEU A 13 -20.82 -24.57 -7.42
C LEU A 13 -22.35 -24.63 -7.26
N ALA A 14 -22.97 -25.81 -7.37
CA ALA A 14 -24.42 -25.98 -7.16
C ALA A 14 -24.83 -25.87 -5.67
N ALA A 15 -23.97 -26.23 -4.73
CA ALA A 15 -24.23 -26.02 -3.30
C ALA A 15 -24.08 -24.55 -2.87
N PHE A 16 -23.43 -23.71 -3.69
CA PHE A 16 -23.27 -22.28 -3.44
C PHE A 16 -24.46 -21.41 -3.89
N THR A 17 -25.35 -21.93 -4.75
CA THR A 17 -26.51 -21.15 -5.25
C THR A 17 -27.76 -21.27 -4.37
N GLU A 18 -27.80 -22.21 -3.41
CA GLU A 18 -28.94 -22.40 -2.49
C GLU A 18 -28.73 -21.77 -1.10
N ALA A 19 -27.53 -21.29 -0.76
CA ALA A 19 -27.21 -20.81 0.59
C ALA A 19 -27.07 -19.29 0.75
N TRP A 20 -27.19 -18.47 -0.31
CA TRP A 20 -27.15 -17.00 -0.20
C TRP A 20 -28.42 -16.34 -0.79
N PRO A 21 -29.05 -15.38 -0.09
CA PRO A 21 -30.35 -14.85 -0.50
C PRO A 21 -30.25 -14.08 -1.81
N ARG A 22 -31.06 -14.47 -2.80
CA ARG A 22 -31.31 -13.69 -4.00
C ARG A 22 -32.07 -12.42 -3.62
N ALA A 23 -31.55 -11.28 -4.09
CA ALA A 23 -32.16 -9.95 -4.10
C ALA A 23 -32.30 -9.24 -2.74
N ILE A 24 -31.43 -8.23 -2.52
CA ILE A 24 -31.76 -7.09 -1.67
C ILE A 24 -32.81 -6.27 -2.41
N ASN A 25 -34.08 -6.67 -2.27
CA ASN A 25 -35.21 -5.76 -2.44
C ASN A 25 -35.56 -5.25 -1.04
N LEU A 26 -35.32 -3.95 -0.81
CA LEU A 26 -35.71 -3.22 0.39
C LEU A 26 -37.24 -3.06 0.44
N TYR A 27 -37.98 -4.15 0.58
CA TYR A 27 -39.36 -4.20 1.08
C TYR A 27 -39.64 -5.67 1.45
N SER A 28 -39.18 -6.12 2.62
CA SER A 28 -39.56 -7.42 3.17
C SER A 28 -40.69 -7.24 4.18
N SER A 29 -41.81 -7.88 3.91
CA SER A 29 -42.93 -8.10 4.83
C SER A 29 -42.44 -8.75 6.13
N GLN A 30 -42.80 -8.11 7.26
CA GLN A 30 -42.33 -8.35 8.63
C GLN A 30 -42.56 -9.79 9.17
N ASP A 31 -43.47 -10.58 8.59
CA ASP A 31 -44.03 -11.78 9.25
C ASP A 31 -43.23 -13.09 9.12
N GLN A 32 -42.05 -13.10 8.47
CA GLN A 32 -41.26 -14.34 8.25
C GLN A 32 -39.91 -14.38 9.00
N LEU A 33 -39.56 -13.33 9.76
CA LEU A 33 -38.34 -13.29 10.61
C LEU A 33 -38.58 -13.82 12.04
N ASP A 34 -39.82 -14.07 12.45
CA ASP A 34 -40.20 -14.35 13.84
C ASP A 34 -40.05 -15.81 14.32
N THR A 35 -39.37 -16.70 13.57
CA THR A 35 -39.20 -18.11 13.99
C THR A 35 -37.76 -18.57 14.22
N ARG A 36 -36.78 -17.67 14.14
CA ARG A 36 -35.49 -17.84 14.81
C ARG A 36 -35.37 -16.75 15.85
N THR A 37 -35.62 -17.10 17.12
CA THR A 37 -35.30 -16.23 18.25
C THR A 37 -33.78 -16.06 18.29
N PHE A 38 -33.30 -15.05 17.58
CA PHE A 38 -32.00 -14.45 17.86
C PHE A 38 -32.16 -13.72 19.18
N ASP A 39 -31.58 -14.26 20.24
CA ASP A 39 -31.50 -13.55 21.51
C ASP A 39 -30.53 -12.37 21.31
N PRO A 40 -30.95 -11.11 21.42
CA PRO A 40 -30.05 -9.96 21.31
C PRO A 40 -28.89 -10.02 22.32
N ASP A 41 -29.04 -10.80 23.39
CA ASP A 41 -28.02 -11.03 24.42
C ASP A 41 -27.00 -12.13 24.05
N ASP A 42 -27.18 -12.88 22.95
CA ASP A 42 -26.22 -13.89 22.44
C ASP A 42 -25.07 -13.28 21.61
N VAL A 43 -25.07 -11.95 21.39
CA VAL A 43 -23.88 -11.25 20.90
C VAL A 43 -22.89 -11.16 22.07
N PRO A 44 -21.65 -11.68 21.94
CA PRO A 44 -20.67 -11.55 23.01
C PRO A 44 -20.57 -10.08 23.44
N PRO A 45 -20.59 -9.76 24.75
CA PRO A 45 -20.72 -8.39 25.29
C PRO A 45 -19.57 -7.43 24.93
N HIS A 46 -18.67 -7.84 24.04
CA HIS A 46 -17.47 -7.13 23.61
C HIS A 46 -17.31 -7.03 22.09
N VAL A 47 -18.29 -7.43 21.27
CA VAL A 47 -18.25 -7.10 19.84
C VAL A 47 -18.73 -5.65 19.69
N PRO A 48 -17.86 -4.67 19.36
CA PRO A 48 -18.29 -3.28 19.28
C PRO A 48 -19.27 -3.13 18.12
N GLN A 49 -20.30 -2.31 18.29
CA GLN A 49 -21.24 -2.06 17.19
C GLN A 49 -20.51 -1.35 16.04
N PHE A 50 -20.88 -1.64 14.79
CA PHE A 50 -20.20 -1.08 13.61
C PHE A 50 -20.12 0.46 13.67
N ASP A 51 -21.20 1.12 14.08
CA ASP A 51 -21.25 2.58 14.21
C ASP A 51 -20.31 3.12 15.30
N GLU A 52 -20.12 2.38 16.40
CA GLU A 52 -19.16 2.72 17.45
C GLU A 52 -17.73 2.61 16.95
N ILE A 53 -17.41 1.57 16.16
CA ILE A 53 -16.09 1.41 15.51
C ILE A 53 -15.83 2.57 14.56
N VAL A 54 -16.81 2.91 13.71
CA VAL A 54 -16.69 4.03 12.78
C VAL A 54 -16.49 5.34 13.56
N LYS A 55 -17.28 5.59 14.61
CA LYS A 55 -17.12 6.78 15.46
C LYS A 55 -15.74 6.85 16.12
N ALA A 56 -15.24 5.73 16.66
CA ALA A 56 -13.91 5.66 17.26
C ALA A 56 -12.80 5.91 16.22
N ALA A 57 -12.92 5.33 15.02
CA ALA A 57 -11.96 5.54 13.93
C ALA A 57 -11.87 7.03 13.55
N TYR A 58 -13.02 7.72 13.43
CA TYR A 58 -13.02 9.17 13.16
C TYR A 58 -12.47 10.01 14.31
N ALA A 59 -12.70 9.60 15.57
CA ALA A 59 -12.12 10.27 16.71
C ALA A 59 -10.59 10.21 16.67
N VAL A 60 -10.01 9.07 16.27
CA VAL A 60 -8.56 8.92 16.06
C VAL A 60 -8.05 9.83 14.95
N LEU A 61 -8.73 9.85 13.79
CA LEU A 61 -8.34 10.75 12.68
C LEU A 61 -8.37 12.23 13.08
N THR A 62 -9.42 12.62 13.82
CA THR A 62 -9.58 14.01 14.30
C THR A 62 -8.51 14.37 15.33
N ALA A 63 -8.25 13.48 16.29
CA ALA A 63 -7.24 13.71 17.33
C ALA A 63 -5.82 13.82 16.77
N ASN A 64 -5.54 13.11 15.68
CA ASN A 64 -4.23 13.12 15.02
C ASN A 64 -4.12 14.16 13.89
N PHE A 65 -5.14 14.99 13.65
CA PHE A 65 -5.06 16.01 12.61
C PHE A 65 -4.13 17.15 13.04
N ASP A 66 -3.09 17.41 12.23
CA ASP A 66 -2.15 18.50 12.46
C ASP A 66 -2.53 19.68 11.54
N ASP A 67 -3.04 20.76 12.14
CA ASP A 67 -3.47 21.96 11.43
C ASP A 67 -2.33 22.69 10.71
N GLN A 68 -1.10 22.65 11.25
CA GLN A 68 0.05 23.32 10.62
C GLN A 68 0.48 22.59 9.36
N MET A 69 0.42 21.26 9.40
CA MET A 69 0.76 20.39 8.29
C MET A 69 -0.43 20.16 7.34
N ASN A 70 -1.64 20.52 7.78
CA ASN A 70 -2.92 20.27 7.13
C ASN A 70 -3.05 18.80 6.68
N ALA A 71 -2.71 17.89 7.60
CA ALA A 71 -2.75 16.46 7.38
C ALA A 71 -2.84 15.69 8.69
N THR A 72 -3.38 14.48 8.62
CA THR A 72 -3.40 13.56 9.76
C THR A 72 -2.01 12.95 9.98
N ALA A 73 -1.45 13.15 11.18
CA ALA A 73 -0.20 12.54 11.60
C ALA A 73 -0.37 11.03 11.88
N PRO A 74 0.70 10.22 11.82
CA PRO A 74 0.63 8.79 12.12
C PRO A 74 0.17 8.45 13.54
N GLY A 75 0.30 9.39 14.47
CA GLY A 75 -0.12 9.26 15.86
C GLY A 75 0.05 10.56 16.64
N PRO A 76 -0.29 10.56 17.94
CA PRO A 76 -0.04 11.70 18.83
C PRO A 76 1.45 12.03 18.89
N GLN A 77 1.80 13.32 18.88
CA GLN A 77 3.20 13.75 18.83
C GLN A 77 4.01 13.28 20.05
N GLU A 78 3.37 13.17 21.20
CA GLU A 78 3.93 12.59 22.42
C GLU A 78 4.29 11.10 22.27
N ASP A 79 3.65 10.36 21.37
CA ASP A 79 3.88 8.94 21.16
C ASP A 79 4.89 8.69 20.04
N ILE A 80 4.78 9.42 18.93
CA ILE A 80 5.65 9.29 17.75
C ILE A 80 6.92 10.14 17.85
N GLY A 81 6.94 11.10 18.78
CA GLY A 81 8.11 11.85 19.23
C GLY A 81 8.42 13.14 18.48
N PHE A 82 7.96 13.31 17.24
CA PHE A 82 8.20 14.52 16.44
C PHE A 82 7.12 14.75 15.39
N GLN A 83 6.92 16.01 15.01
CA GLN A 83 5.95 16.41 14.00
C GLN A 83 6.41 15.96 12.61
N HIS A 84 5.63 15.07 11.98
CA HIS A 84 5.88 14.63 10.61
C HIS A 84 4.62 14.06 9.96
N ILE A 85 4.67 13.99 8.63
CA ILE A 85 3.72 13.22 7.82
C ILE A 85 4.49 12.05 7.19
N ASN A 86 3.98 10.83 7.36
CA ASN A 86 4.28 9.74 6.44
C ASN A 86 3.27 9.77 5.27
N SER A 87 3.77 9.76 4.03
CA SER A 87 2.97 9.93 2.81
C SER A 87 1.88 8.88 2.70
N ARG A 88 2.20 7.61 2.97
CA ARG A 88 1.22 6.52 2.94
C ARG A 88 0.12 6.71 3.98
N ASP A 89 0.49 7.04 5.21
CA ASP A 89 -0.46 7.21 6.31
C ASP A 89 -1.39 8.41 6.04
N ALA A 90 -0.84 9.51 5.49
CA ALA A 90 -1.62 10.67 5.05
C ALA A 90 -2.56 10.37 3.88
N LEU A 91 -2.15 9.52 2.92
CA LEU A 91 -3.03 9.08 1.83
C LEU A 91 -4.19 8.23 2.35
N LEU A 92 -3.91 7.23 3.18
CA LEU A 92 -4.93 6.34 3.72
C LEU A 92 -5.90 7.07 4.66
N SER A 93 -5.40 8.00 5.49
CA SER A 93 -6.24 8.85 6.32
C SER A 93 -7.08 9.83 5.49
N ALA A 94 -6.55 10.42 4.42
CA ALA A 94 -7.35 11.25 3.52
C ALA A 94 -8.50 10.45 2.87
N GLN A 95 -8.23 9.21 2.44
CA GLN A 95 -9.28 8.32 1.95
C GLN A 95 -10.34 8.03 3.01
N ALA A 96 -9.93 7.81 4.27
CA ALA A 96 -10.84 7.55 5.37
C ALA A 96 -11.69 8.79 5.73
N LEU A 97 -11.08 9.98 5.73
CA LEU A 97 -11.78 11.26 5.95
C LEU A 97 -12.89 11.47 4.92
N ALA A 98 -12.64 11.12 3.65
CA ALA A 98 -13.59 11.35 2.55
C ALA A 98 -14.96 10.67 2.73
N HIS A 99 -15.05 9.63 3.56
CA HIS A 99 -16.32 8.98 3.90
C HIS A 99 -17.28 9.87 4.73
N ARG A 100 -16.79 10.97 5.34
CA ARG A 100 -17.60 11.94 6.10
C ARG A 100 -17.37 13.39 5.68
N ASP A 101 -16.13 13.73 5.36
CA ASP A 101 -15.73 15.09 5.00
C ASP A 101 -14.86 15.05 3.74
N PHE A 102 -15.52 15.13 2.59
CA PHE A 102 -14.86 15.18 1.29
C PHE A 102 -13.95 16.41 1.16
N SER A 103 -14.38 17.57 1.66
CA SER A 103 -13.61 18.81 1.54
C SER A 103 -12.33 18.77 2.37
N GLN A 104 -12.36 18.25 3.61
CA GLN A 104 -11.16 18.04 4.43
C GLN A 104 -10.21 17.02 3.78
N ALA A 105 -10.76 15.90 3.26
CA ALA A 105 -9.97 14.88 2.58
C ALA A 105 -9.22 15.44 1.35
N THR A 106 -9.91 16.21 0.50
CA THR A 106 -9.28 16.81 -0.68
C THR A 106 -8.26 17.89 -0.29
N ALA A 107 -8.52 18.66 0.77
CA ALA A 107 -7.57 19.64 1.29
C ALA A 107 -6.28 18.98 1.82
N GLN A 108 -6.41 17.90 2.59
CA GLN A 108 -5.27 17.12 3.07
C GLN A 108 -4.48 16.50 1.92
N PHE A 109 -5.16 15.88 0.95
CA PHE A 109 -4.50 15.29 -0.22
C PHE A 109 -3.71 16.34 -1.02
N LYS A 110 -4.30 17.52 -1.27
CA LYS A 110 -3.62 18.64 -1.93
C LYS A 110 -2.43 19.16 -1.11
N SER A 111 -2.52 19.16 0.23
CA SER A 111 -1.40 19.54 1.11
C SER A 111 -0.20 18.62 0.91
N LEU A 112 -0.45 17.31 0.83
CA LEU A 112 0.61 16.32 0.59
C LEU A 112 1.35 16.59 -0.73
N LEU A 113 0.61 16.88 -1.81
CA LEU A 113 1.20 17.14 -3.13
C LEU A 113 2.08 18.39 -3.20
N ARG A 114 1.95 19.35 -2.26
CA ARG A 114 2.83 20.53 -2.19
C ARG A 114 4.29 20.18 -1.90
N HIS A 115 4.54 18.98 -1.40
CA HIS A 115 5.88 18.46 -1.10
C HIS A 115 6.49 17.67 -2.27
N GLN A 116 5.79 17.59 -3.40
CA GLN A 116 6.34 17.00 -4.62
C GLN A 116 7.55 17.81 -5.09
N TRP A 117 8.64 17.13 -5.40
CA TRP A 117 9.83 17.77 -5.94
C TRP A 117 9.61 18.23 -7.38
N SER A 118 10.43 19.17 -7.83
CA SER A 118 10.33 19.74 -9.18
C SER A 118 10.53 18.73 -10.32
N ASN A 119 11.13 17.57 -10.06
CA ASN A 119 11.29 16.46 -11.02
C ASN A 119 10.12 15.46 -11.00
N GLY A 120 9.13 15.63 -10.11
CA GLY A 120 8.00 14.71 -9.94
C GLY A 120 8.14 13.71 -8.80
N PHE A 121 9.33 13.59 -8.19
CA PHE A 121 9.55 12.72 -7.04
C PHE A 121 8.61 13.09 -5.88
N MET A 122 8.06 12.06 -5.23
CA MET A 122 7.23 12.22 -4.05
C MET A 122 7.92 11.58 -2.83
N PRO A 123 8.23 12.36 -1.79
CA PRO A 123 8.89 11.84 -0.60
C PRO A 123 7.94 11.01 0.27
N ASP A 124 8.47 9.96 0.89
CA ASP A 124 7.71 9.12 1.84
C ASP A 124 7.54 9.80 3.21
N LEU A 125 8.47 10.67 3.61
CA LEU A 125 8.45 11.34 4.91
C LEU A 125 8.63 12.85 4.72
N ILE A 126 7.77 13.62 5.41
CA ILE A 126 7.80 15.08 5.44
C ILE A 126 7.93 15.51 6.89
N TYR A 127 9.00 16.22 7.23
CA TYR A 127 9.23 16.78 8.56
C TYR A 127 8.43 18.07 8.74
N GLY A 128 7.80 18.22 9.90
CA GLY A 128 7.06 19.41 10.25
C GLY A 128 7.96 20.61 10.58
N PRO A 129 7.40 21.83 10.59
CA PRO A 129 8.14 23.06 10.85
C PRO A 129 8.79 23.11 12.24
N SER A 130 8.32 22.31 13.21
CA SER A 130 8.95 22.19 14.53
C SER A 130 10.24 21.37 14.52
N VAL A 131 10.56 20.67 13.43
CA VAL A 131 11.75 19.81 13.33
C VAL A 131 12.93 20.60 12.78
N GLY A 132 14.02 20.66 13.56
CA GLY A 132 15.24 21.37 13.15
C GLY A 132 15.91 20.75 11.92
N ALA A 133 16.06 21.54 10.85
CA ALA A 133 16.66 21.09 9.58
C ALA A 133 18.12 20.60 9.70
N SER A 134 18.85 21.03 10.73
CA SER A 134 20.24 20.62 11.01
C SER A 134 20.35 19.28 11.77
N LEU A 135 19.22 18.68 12.16
CA LEU A 135 19.20 17.44 12.92
C LEU A 135 19.47 16.24 12.00
N LYS A 136 20.58 15.53 12.24
CA LYS A 136 20.87 14.26 11.58
C LYS A 136 20.05 13.10 12.16
N TRP A 137 19.57 13.26 13.38
CA TRP A 137 18.72 12.33 14.10
C TRP A 137 17.91 13.12 15.12
N LEU A 138 16.77 12.57 15.55
CA LEU A 138 15.83 13.24 16.43
C LEU A 138 15.89 12.60 17.83
N PRO A 139 16.38 13.32 18.86
CA PRO A 139 16.39 12.86 20.24
C PRO A 139 15.00 13.00 20.88
N THR A 140 14.09 12.11 20.49
CA THR A 140 12.72 12.05 21.02
C THR A 140 12.59 10.87 22.00
N ASN A 141 11.42 10.70 22.62
CA ASN A 141 11.12 9.53 23.46
C ASN A 141 11.18 8.18 22.71
N LYS A 142 11.04 8.19 21.38
CA LYS A 142 11.24 7.00 20.52
C LYS A 142 12.58 7.00 19.80
N THR A 143 13.20 8.17 19.67
CA THR A 143 14.37 8.47 18.82
C THR A 143 14.15 8.10 17.35
N PHE A 144 14.63 8.93 16.43
CA PHE A 144 14.45 8.66 15.00
C PHE A 144 15.70 8.98 14.19
N TYR A 145 16.03 8.11 13.26
CA TYR A 145 17.12 8.26 12.30
C TYR A 145 16.68 7.63 10.98
N PRO A 146 16.90 8.30 9.83
CA PRO A 146 17.67 9.54 9.66
C PRO A 146 16.82 10.80 9.78
N GLY A 147 17.32 11.86 10.41
CA GLY A 147 16.68 13.18 10.46
C GLY A 147 16.89 14.04 9.20
N PRO A 148 16.34 15.27 9.13
CA PRO A 148 16.40 16.12 7.93
C PRO A 148 17.80 16.34 7.36
N ALA A 149 18.80 16.58 8.21
CA ALA A 149 20.17 16.87 7.78
C ALA A 149 20.90 15.66 7.18
N PHE A 150 20.36 14.45 7.33
CA PHE A 150 20.87 13.28 6.63
C PHE A 150 20.54 13.33 5.13
N TRP A 151 19.33 13.79 4.79
CA TRP A 151 18.83 13.85 3.42
C TRP A 151 19.35 15.07 2.66
N GLY A 152 19.61 16.16 3.38
CA GLY A 152 20.16 17.40 2.83
C GLY A 152 21.64 17.29 2.47
N SER A 153 21.95 17.36 1.18
CA SER A 153 23.30 17.63 0.68
C SER A 153 23.56 19.14 0.64
N SER A 154 24.80 19.56 0.88
CA SER A 154 25.26 20.96 0.80
C SER A 154 25.14 21.59 -0.60
N THR A 155 24.57 20.89 -1.58
CA THR A 155 24.43 21.30 -2.98
C THR A 155 23.02 21.06 -3.56
N ALA A 156 21.97 21.04 -2.74
CA ALA A 156 20.60 20.95 -3.21
C ALA A 156 20.26 22.13 -4.16
N PRO A 157 19.46 21.92 -5.24
CA PRO A 157 18.97 23.01 -6.08
C PRO A 157 18.29 24.12 -5.25
N SER A 158 18.32 25.36 -5.74
CA SER A 158 17.89 26.58 -5.05
C SER A 158 16.44 26.63 -4.55
N ASP A 159 15.61 25.61 -4.84
CA ASP A 159 14.30 25.41 -4.21
C ASP A 159 14.46 24.78 -2.81
N ALA A 160 15.22 25.45 -1.95
CA ALA A 160 15.65 24.98 -0.64
C ALA A 160 14.52 24.80 0.40
N ARG A 161 13.26 25.17 0.07
CA ARG A 161 12.12 25.09 1.00
C ARG A 161 11.41 23.74 1.03
N THR A 162 11.38 22.99 -0.08
CA THR A 162 10.70 21.68 -0.13
C THR A 162 11.64 20.52 0.11
N ASN A 163 12.92 20.62 -0.28
CA ASN A 163 13.86 19.49 -0.21
C ASN A 163 14.56 19.36 1.15
N SER A 164 14.56 20.41 1.97
CA SER A 164 15.22 20.40 3.30
C SER A 164 14.35 19.80 4.41
N SER A 165 13.05 19.62 4.15
CA SER A 165 12.06 19.09 5.10
C SER A 165 11.46 17.76 4.65
N THR A 166 12.07 17.04 3.70
CA THR A 166 11.55 15.73 3.25
C THR A 166 12.64 14.67 3.22
N SER A 167 12.27 13.40 3.28
CA SER A 167 13.21 12.31 2.98
C SER A 167 13.56 12.27 1.49
N GLY A 168 14.67 11.61 1.18
CA GLY A 168 15.06 11.24 -0.19
C GLY A 168 14.50 9.88 -0.62
N ILE A 169 13.59 9.29 0.16
CA ILE A 169 13.00 7.98 -0.11
C ILE A 169 11.64 8.17 -0.76
N LEU A 170 11.41 7.43 -1.83
CA LEU A 170 10.18 7.52 -2.58
C LEU A 170 9.01 6.98 -1.77
N ALA A 171 7.90 7.72 -1.76
CA ALA A 171 6.65 7.20 -1.25
C ALA A 171 6.17 6.00 -2.11
N PRO A 172 5.54 4.97 -1.50
CA PRO A 172 4.84 3.95 -2.26
C PRO A 172 3.84 4.59 -3.24
N PRO A 173 3.73 4.09 -4.49
CA PRO A 173 3.00 4.80 -5.54
C PRO A 173 1.48 4.63 -5.45
N LEU A 174 0.86 5.00 -4.32
CA LEU A 174 -0.58 4.88 -4.02
C LEU A 174 -1.41 6.11 -4.38
N HIS A 175 -0.77 7.20 -4.79
CA HIS A 175 -1.37 8.53 -4.85
C HIS A 175 -2.60 8.61 -5.77
N ALA A 176 -2.49 8.13 -7.01
CA ALA A 176 -3.62 8.27 -7.95
C ALA A 176 -4.77 7.31 -7.63
N GLU A 177 -4.48 6.11 -7.13
CA GLU A 177 -5.52 5.21 -6.61
C GLU A 177 -6.27 5.87 -5.45
N THR A 178 -5.54 6.46 -4.50
CA THR A 178 -6.14 7.15 -3.36
C THR A 178 -7.00 8.34 -3.81
N ALA A 179 -6.52 9.16 -4.75
CA ALA A 179 -7.30 10.26 -5.33
C ALA A 179 -8.60 9.75 -5.97
N MET A 180 -8.55 8.69 -6.77
CA MET A 180 -9.75 8.10 -7.36
C MET A 180 -10.71 7.55 -6.30
N ARG A 181 -10.21 6.97 -5.21
CA ARG A 181 -11.07 6.53 -4.09
C ARG A 181 -11.74 7.69 -3.37
N ILE A 182 -11.03 8.78 -3.12
CA ILE A 182 -11.61 10.00 -2.55
C ILE A 182 -12.70 10.53 -3.50
N PHE A 183 -12.41 10.62 -4.80
CA PHE A 183 -13.38 11.05 -5.81
C PHE A 183 -14.66 10.20 -5.83
N TYR A 184 -14.55 8.87 -5.71
CA TYR A 184 -15.73 8.00 -5.63
C TYR A 184 -16.56 8.14 -4.37
N LEU A 185 -16.01 8.74 -3.32
CA LEU A 185 -16.72 9.06 -2.08
C LEU A 185 -17.33 10.47 -2.10
N ALA A 186 -17.09 11.25 -3.16
CA ALA A 186 -17.66 12.58 -3.28
C ALA A 186 -19.20 12.51 -3.30
N PRO A 187 -19.88 13.50 -2.72
CA PRO A 187 -21.31 13.66 -2.89
C PRO A 187 -21.66 13.71 -4.39
N LEU A 188 -22.72 13.00 -4.78
CA LEU A 188 -23.27 13.05 -6.12
C LEU A 188 -24.36 14.11 -6.18
N ASP A 189 -24.44 14.81 -7.31
CA ASP A 189 -25.56 15.69 -7.63
C ASP A 189 -26.64 14.88 -8.36
N THR A 190 -27.87 15.36 -8.30
CA THR A 190 -29.00 14.80 -9.05
C THR A 190 -29.32 15.71 -10.23
N SER A 191 -28.83 15.35 -11.41
CA SER A 191 -29.22 16.00 -12.67
C SER A 191 -30.14 15.09 -13.46
N MET A 192 -31.37 15.54 -13.72
CA MET A 192 -32.39 14.78 -14.47
C MET A 192 -32.59 13.34 -13.93
N SER A 193 -32.62 13.18 -12.60
CA SER A 193 -32.75 11.87 -11.92
C SER A 193 -31.62 10.88 -12.17
N THR A 194 -30.48 11.33 -12.72
CA THR A 194 -29.26 10.53 -12.86
C THR A 194 -28.20 11.08 -11.90
N PRO A 195 -27.59 10.23 -11.05
CA PRO A 195 -26.46 10.65 -10.23
C PRO A 195 -25.30 11.09 -11.12
N VAL A 196 -24.79 12.30 -10.91
CA VAL A 196 -23.62 12.84 -11.62
C VAL A 196 -22.61 13.38 -10.63
N TYR A 197 -21.33 13.35 -11.01
CA TYR A 197 -20.27 13.93 -10.17
C TYR A 197 -20.44 15.44 -10.04
N THR A 198 -20.26 15.94 -8.83
CA THR A 198 -20.32 17.38 -8.54
C THR A 198 -19.16 18.13 -9.17
N HIS A 199 -19.34 19.45 -9.33
CA HIS A 199 -18.27 20.35 -9.76
C HIS A 199 -17.07 20.31 -8.80
N GLU A 200 -17.29 20.14 -7.49
CA GLU A 200 -16.22 20.00 -6.49
C GLU A 200 -15.41 18.72 -6.71
N ALA A 201 -16.09 17.59 -6.95
CA ALA A 201 -15.45 16.31 -7.22
C ALA A 201 -14.56 16.37 -8.47
N MET A 202 -15.09 16.92 -9.56
CA MET A 202 -14.33 17.10 -10.80
C MET A 202 -13.20 18.12 -10.63
N GLY A 203 -13.43 19.18 -9.85
CA GLY A 203 -12.41 20.18 -9.50
C GLY A 203 -11.25 19.56 -8.74
N PHE A 204 -11.53 18.64 -7.82
CA PHE A 204 -10.48 17.88 -7.13
C PHE A 204 -9.61 17.07 -8.10
N LEU A 205 -10.20 16.26 -8.99
CA LEU A 205 -9.43 15.49 -9.98
C LEU A 205 -8.57 16.41 -10.85
N CYS A 206 -9.16 17.52 -11.29
CA CYS A 206 -8.49 18.52 -12.07
C CYS A 206 -7.25 19.12 -11.38
N ASP A 207 -7.37 19.45 -10.10
CA ASP A 207 -6.29 20.04 -9.31
C ASP A 207 -5.12 19.07 -9.11
N VAL A 208 -5.42 17.77 -8.92
CA VAL A 208 -4.40 16.78 -8.57
C VAL A 208 -3.75 16.10 -9.77
N PHE A 209 -4.46 16.03 -10.90
CA PHE A 209 -4.00 15.29 -12.09
C PHE A 209 -2.58 15.66 -12.56
N PRO A 210 -2.18 16.94 -12.70
CA PRO A 210 -0.85 17.29 -13.20
C PRO A 210 0.29 16.76 -12.31
N SER A 211 0.15 16.87 -11.00
CA SER A 211 1.13 16.34 -10.03
C SER A 211 1.21 14.83 -10.07
N LEU A 212 0.07 14.14 -10.17
CA LEU A 212 0.02 12.68 -10.27
C LEU A 212 0.65 12.18 -11.58
N TYR A 213 0.34 12.84 -12.70
CA TYR A 213 0.95 12.55 -13.99
C TYR A 213 2.47 12.70 -13.94
N LYS A 214 2.95 13.79 -13.33
CA LYS A 214 4.38 14.05 -13.16
C LYS A 214 5.08 13.01 -12.27
N PHE A 215 4.41 12.53 -11.22
CA PHE A 215 4.93 11.48 -10.35
C PHE A 215 5.04 10.14 -11.09
N HIS A 216 4.03 9.78 -11.88
CA HIS A 216 4.07 8.58 -12.73
C HIS A 216 5.16 8.67 -13.80
N ALA A 217 5.32 9.83 -14.44
CA ALA A 217 6.42 10.08 -15.38
C ALA A 217 7.79 9.92 -14.70
N TYR A 218 7.97 10.44 -13.49
CA TYR A 218 9.20 10.24 -12.69
C TYR A 218 9.48 8.76 -12.43
N LEU A 219 8.47 7.99 -12.00
CA LEU A 219 8.58 6.56 -11.74
C LEU A 219 9.02 5.78 -12.97
N LEU A 220 8.35 5.98 -14.10
CA LEU A 220 8.69 5.31 -15.37
C LEU A 220 10.10 5.68 -15.83
N ALA A 221 10.47 6.96 -15.75
CA ALA A 221 11.79 7.43 -16.18
C ALA A 221 12.94 6.94 -15.27
N SER A 222 12.71 6.82 -13.96
CA SER A 222 13.78 6.53 -12.98
C SER A 222 13.85 5.07 -12.54
N ARG A 223 12.74 4.32 -12.62
CA ARG A 223 12.63 2.98 -12.03
C ARG A 223 12.41 1.87 -13.04
N GLN A 224 11.87 2.16 -14.23
CA GLN A 224 11.64 1.12 -15.23
C GLN A 224 12.96 0.45 -15.64
N ARG A 225 12.99 -0.88 -15.63
CA ARG A 225 14.17 -1.66 -16.03
C ARG A 225 14.29 -1.74 -17.56
N THR A 226 15.51 -1.85 -18.07
CA THR A 226 15.78 -2.03 -19.49
C THR A 226 15.10 -3.31 -20.01
N ASN A 227 14.46 -3.23 -21.18
CA ASN A 227 13.78 -4.34 -21.87
C ASN A 227 12.58 -4.95 -21.15
N THR A 228 12.04 -4.31 -20.12
CA THR A 228 10.79 -4.74 -19.45
C THR A 228 9.98 -3.51 -19.04
N SER A 229 8.70 -3.71 -18.70
CA SER A 229 7.85 -2.65 -18.13
C SER A 229 7.89 -2.63 -16.59
N LEU A 230 8.53 -3.63 -15.97
CA LEU A 230 8.67 -3.72 -14.52
C LEU A 230 9.57 -2.61 -13.97
N LEU A 231 9.16 -2.08 -12.82
CA LEU A 231 9.88 -1.06 -12.08
C LEU A 231 10.74 -1.71 -11.00
N SER A 232 11.91 -1.12 -10.81
CA SER A 232 12.85 -1.47 -9.75
C SER A 232 12.63 -0.61 -8.51
N LEU A 233 12.40 -1.30 -7.40
CA LEU A 233 12.45 -0.72 -6.07
C LEU A 233 13.92 -0.58 -5.66
N ARG A 234 14.27 0.58 -5.10
CA ARG A 234 15.65 0.95 -4.83
C ARG A 234 16.00 1.07 -3.35
N HIS A 235 14.99 1.09 -2.49
CA HIS A 235 15.17 1.03 -1.05
C HIS A 235 13.97 0.31 -0.41
N PRO A 236 14.15 -0.64 0.55
CA PRO A 236 13.03 -1.35 1.19
C PRO A 236 11.91 -0.45 1.72
N TRP A 237 12.26 0.71 2.29
CA TRP A 237 11.28 1.70 2.77
C TRP A 237 10.34 2.27 1.69
N GLU A 238 10.61 2.07 0.40
CA GLU A 238 9.70 2.44 -0.70
C GLU A 238 8.54 1.42 -0.87
N SER A 239 8.64 0.24 -0.25
CA SER A 239 7.61 -0.82 -0.30
C SER A 239 6.56 -0.63 0.80
N MET A 240 5.36 -1.18 0.58
CA MET A 240 4.33 -1.22 1.61
C MET A 240 4.71 -2.10 2.83
N ALA A 241 5.74 -2.94 2.70
CA ALA A 241 6.28 -3.80 3.74
C ALA A 241 7.77 -3.49 4.01
N ALA A 242 8.05 -2.29 4.52
CA ALA A 242 9.41 -1.77 4.72
C ALA A 242 10.35 -2.66 5.55
N ILE A 243 9.82 -3.42 6.52
CA ILE A 243 10.57 -4.31 7.44
C ILE A 243 10.24 -5.79 7.13
N ASN A 244 9.76 -6.08 5.92
CA ASN A 244 9.49 -7.45 5.52
C ASN A 244 10.77 -8.29 5.64
N PRO A 245 10.72 -9.51 6.22
CA PRO A 245 11.87 -10.40 6.23
C PRO A 245 12.46 -10.60 4.84
N GLY A 246 11.57 -10.48 3.84
CA GLY A 246 11.76 -10.03 2.45
C GLY A 246 13.19 -9.67 2.09
N TRP A 247 13.60 -8.61 2.75
CA TRP A 247 14.74 -7.82 2.35
C TRP A 247 16.08 -8.39 2.78
N LYS A 248 16.15 -9.36 3.71
CA LYS A 248 17.43 -9.87 4.25
C LYS A 248 18.35 -10.40 3.15
N SER A 249 17.81 -11.18 2.21
CA SER A 249 18.56 -11.72 1.07
C SER A 249 19.02 -10.62 0.11
N ALA A 250 18.13 -9.68 -0.21
CA ALA A 250 18.43 -8.56 -1.11
C ALA A 250 19.45 -7.57 -0.52
N LEU A 251 19.48 -7.40 0.80
CA LEU A 251 20.42 -6.50 1.50
C LEU A 251 21.80 -7.12 1.71
N ALA A 252 21.96 -8.44 1.54
CA ALA A 252 23.25 -9.11 1.68
C ALA A 252 24.31 -8.59 0.68
N SER A 253 23.91 -8.31 -0.57
CA SER A 253 24.81 -7.71 -1.58
C SER A 253 25.24 -6.29 -1.20
N VAL A 254 24.36 -5.54 -0.54
CA VAL A 254 24.62 -4.16 -0.08
C VAL A 254 25.70 -4.15 1.00
N LYS A 255 25.58 -5.06 1.97
CA LYS A 255 26.57 -5.23 3.04
C LYS A 255 27.97 -5.56 2.51
N ALA A 256 28.05 -6.23 1.35
CA ALA A 256 29.31 -6.60 0.70
C ALA A 256 30.00 -5.44 -0.05
N ALA A 257 29.39 -4.24 -0.09
CA ALA A 257 30.02 -3.08 -0.74
C ALA A 257 31.35 -2.69 -0.07
N ALA A 258 32.36 -2.36 -0.88
CA ALA A 258 33.74 -2.16 -0.41
C ALA A 258 33.92 -1.04 0.63
N ASP A 259 33.07 -0.02 0.62
CA ASP A 259 33.08 1.11 1.56
C ASP A 259 31.95 1.04 2.60
N PHE A 260 31.21 -0.07 2.67
CA PHE A 260 30.08 -0.24 3.58
C PHE A 260 30.46 0.12 5.02
N ALA A 261 31.51 -0.51 5.56
CA ALA A 261 31.98 -0.25 6.92
C ALA A 261 32.40 1.20 7.16
N GLN A 262 33.03 1.84 6.16
CA GLN A 262 33.44 3.25 6.23
C GLN A 262 32.23 4.19 6.24
N VAL A 263 31.22 3.91 5.40
CA VAL A 263 29.98 4.69 5.36
C VAL A 263 29.24 4.56 6.68
N ILE A 264 28.99 3.34 7.16
CA ILE A 264 28.28 3.11 8.43
C ILE A 264 28.98 3.78 9.61
N SER A 265 30.31 3.70 9.69
CA SER A 265 31.10 4.39 10.72
C SER A 265 30.90 5.92 10.66
N ARG A 266 30.89 6.51 9.45
CA ARG A 266 30.66 7.96 9.25
C ARG A 266 29.25 8.41 9.58
N LEU A 267 28.25 7.54 9.45
CA LEU A 267 26.87 7.86 9.80
C LEU A 267 26.69 8.10 11.31
N GLN A 268 27.58 7.56 12.15
CA GLN A 268 27.55 7.75 13.60
C GLN A 268 26.15 7.47 14.18
N VAL A 269 25.56 6.34 13.79
CA VAL A 269 24.19 5.95 14.18
C VAL A 269 24.12 5.83 15.70
N PRO A 270 23.26 6.59 16.39
CA PRO A 270 23.12 6.50 17.83
C PRO A 270 22.65 5.10 18.25
N THR A 271 23.29 4.54 19.29
CA THR A 271 22.94 3.21 19.83
C THR A 271 21.46 3.10 20.19
N VAL A 272 20.91 4.16 20.80
CA VAL A 272 19.49 4.21 21.18
C VAL A 272 18.56 4.07 19.97
N THR A 273 18.92 4.62 18.82
CA THR A 273 18.09 4.52 17.61
C THR A 273 18.23 3.16 16.93
N ALA A 274 19.42 2.56 16.96
CA ALA A 274 19.58 1.17 16.52
C ALA A 274 18.75 0.21 17.40
N GLN A 275 18.73 0.42 18.71
CA GLN A 275 17.90 -0.34 19.65
C GLN A 275 16.39 -0.14 19.39
N ALA A 276 15.97 1.10 19.10
CA ALA A 276 14.59 1.39 18.74
C ALA A 276 14.15 0.66 17.45
N PHE A 277 15.02 0.62 16.43
CA PHE A 277 14.76 -0.16 15.22
C PHE A 277 14.62 -1.65 15.53
N VAL A 278 15.55 -2.22 16.31
CA VAL A 278 15.51 -3.63 16.72
C VAL A 278 14.23 -3.97 17.46
N ALA A 279 13.77 -3.12 18.38
CA ALA A 279 12.55 -3.36 19.14
C ALA A 279 11.32 -3.52 18.23
N GLN A 280 11.27 -2.80 17.10
CA GLN A 280 10.19 -2.94 16.11
C GLN A 280 10.43 -4.13 15.16
N ALA A 281 11.67 -4.30 14.70
CA ALA A 281 12.01 -5.31 13.70
C ALA A 281 12.06 -6.74 14.28
N ALA A 282 12.36 -6.93 15.57
CA ALA A 282 12.49 -8.25 16.19
C ALA A 282 11.24 -9.11 16.04
N VAL A 283 10.06 -8.49 15.99
CA VAL A 283 8.79 -9.17 15.73
C VAL A 283 8.81 -9.84 14.35
N PHE A 284 9.37 -9.18 13.34
CA PHE A 284 9.48 -9.68 11.96
C PHE A 284 10.63 -10.68 11.78
N TYR A 285 11.67 -10.61 12.61
CA TYR A 285 12.86 -11.46 12.51
C TYR A 285 13.05 -12.32 13.78
N PRO A 286 12.10 -13.19 14.16
CA PRO A 286 12.13 -13.91 15.44
C PRO A 286 13.32 -14.88 15.57
N ALA A 287 13.89 -15.31 14.44
CA ALA A 287 15.05 -16.18 14.38
C ALA A 287 16.40 -15.44 14.31
N SER A 288 16.40 -14.09 14.24
CA SER A 288 17.62 -13.28 14.20
C SER A 288 17.88 -12.63 15.56
N SER A 289 19.14 -12.64 15.98
CA SER A 289 19.60 -11.85 17.12
C SER A 289 19.46 -10.35 16.87
N HIS A 290 19.47 -9.56 17.95
CA HIS A 290 19.44 -8.09 17.84
C HIS A 290 20.59 -7.54 16.99
N ASP A 291 21.79 -8.11 17.12
CA ASP A 291 22.96 -7.70 16.35
C ASP A 291 22.81 -8.05 14.86
N GLU A 292 22.26 -9.22 14.53
CA GLU A 292 21.96 -9.57 13.13
C GLU A 292 20.94 -8.62 12.51
N ILE A 293 19.89 -8.23 13.24
CA ILE A 293 18.91 -7.25 12.76
C ILE A 293 19.59 -5.91 12.45
N ILE A 294 20.51 -5.45 13.30
CA ILE A 294 21.25 -4.20 13.05
C ILE A 294 22.18 -4.36 11.85
N GLN A 295 23.00 -5.41 11.83
CA GLN A 295 24.09 -5.57 10.87
C GLN A 295 23.64 -6.01 9.47
N ASP A 296 22.57 -6.78 9.38
CA ASP A 296 22.09 -7.38 8.13
C ASP A 296 20.84 -6.68 7.57
N ILE A 297 20.12 -5.90 8.38
CA ILE A 297 18.90 -5.20 7.96
C ILE A 297 19.08 -3.68 8.08
N TYR A 298 19.27 -3.17 9.31
CA TYR A 298 19.23 -1.72 9.55
C TYR A 298 20.38 -0.97 8.87
N TYR A 299 21.62 -1.41 9.08
CA TYR A 299 22.79 -0.76 8.48
C TYR A 299 22.80 -0.84 6.94
N PRO A 300 22.49 -1.97 6.31
CA PRO A 300 22.27 -2.01 4.86
C PRO A 300 21.23 -1.00 4.35
N MET A 301 20.09 -0.84 5.04
CA MET A 301 19.11 0.20 4.70
C MET A 301 19.72 1.61 4.85
N LEU A 302 20.40 1.91 5.95
CA LEU A 302 21.05 3.22 6.14
C LEU A 302 22.14 3.52 5.11
N TYR A 303 22.90 2.50 4.69
CA TYR A 303 23.86 2.62 3.60
C TYR A 303 23.15 3.00 2.30
N LEU A 304 22.08 2.29 1.91
CA LEU A 304 21.30 2.64 0.72
C LEU A 304 20.71 4.05 0.79
N ALA A 305 20.17 4.43 1.95
CA ALA A 305 19.64 5.77 2.19
C ALA A 305 20.72 6.86 2.00
N SER A 306 21.97 6.59 2.41
CA SER A 306 23.09 7.51 2.20
C SER A 306 23.52 7.66 0.73
N CYS A 307 23.08 6.75 -0.13
CA CYS A 307 23.38 6.79 -1.56
C CYS A 307 22.39 7.61 -2.39
N VAL A 308 21.31 8.10 -1.78
CA VAL A 308 20.33 8.96 -2.45
C VAL A 308 20.93 10.34 -2.65
N GLY A 309 21.17 10.72 -3.91
CA GLY A 309 21.69 12.04 -4.28
C GLY A 309 20.60 13.12 -4.33
N ASN A 310 21.03 14.37 -4.59
CA ASN A 310 20.21 15.59 -4.49
C ASN A 310 18.95 15.62 -5.38
N ASN A 311 18.92 14.83 -6.45
CA ASN A 311 17.78 14.72 -7.38
C ASN A 311 17.03 13.40 -7.21
N SER A 312 17.11 12.78 -6.01
CA SER A 312 16.58 11.45 -5.70
C SER A 312 17.10 10.34 -6.63
N THR A 313 18.15 10.66 -7.39
CA THR A 313 18.93 9.71 -8.17
C THR A 313 19.87 9.00 -7.23
N ILE A 314 19.70 7.69 -7.12
CA ILE A 314 20.65 6.87 -6.40
C ILE A 314 21.94 6.85 -7.22
N THR A 315 23.07 7.05 -6.54
CA THR A 315 24.37 6.98 -7.19
C THR A 315 24.50 5.66 -7.97
N SER A 316 25.08 5.70 -9.16
CA SER A 316 25.22 4.52 -10.03
C SER A 316 25.79 3.30 -9.27
N LYS A 317 26.71 3.57 -8.35
CA LYS A 317 27.25 2.60 -7.38
C LYS A 317 26.15 1.84 -6.63
N CYS A 318 25.26 2.52 -5.90
CA CYS A 318 24.25 1.84 -5.10
C CYS A 318 23.08 1.33 -5.93
N ALA A 319 22.77 2.00 -7.05
CA ALA A 319 21.76 1.54 -8.01
C ALA A 319 22.13 0.17 -8.62
N THR A 320 23.44 -0.12 -8.80
CA THR A 320 23.90 -1.45 -9.24
C THR A 320 23.92 -2.50 -8.12
N THR A 321 23.92 -2.07 -6.85
CA THR A 321 24.04 -2.98 -5.70
C THR A 321 22.67 -3.44 -5.18
N PHE A 322 21.62 -2.61 -5.37
CA PHE A 322 20.25 -2.91 -4.98
C PHE A 322 19.25 -2.50 -6.08
N ASP A 323 18.79 -3.50 -6.84
CA ASP A 323 17.90 -3.36 -7.99
C ASP A 323 16.82 -4.47 -7.95
N VAL A 324 15.79 -4.27 -7.13
CA VAL A 324 14.84 -5.34 -6.80
C VAL A 324 13.52 -5.12 -7.54
N VAL A 325 13.13 -6.10 -8.35
CA VAL A 325 11.73 -6.24 -8.80
C VAL A 325 10.92 -6.82 -7.65
N ASP A 326 10.17 -5.94 -6.98
CA ASP A 326 9.22 -6.33 -5.94
C ASP A 326 7.80 -6.35 -6.50
N ILE A 327 7.09 -7.45 -6.26
CA ILE A 327 5.72 -7.65 -6.72
C ILE A 327 4.76 -6.64 -6.08
N GLU A 328 4.94 -6.32 -4.80
CA GLU A 328 4.07 -5.38 -4.09
C GLU A 328 4.22 -3.98 -4.69
N PHE A 329 5.45 -3.48 -4.85
CA PHE A 329 5.72 -2.19 -5.47
C PHE A 329 5.11 -2.07 -6.88
N ASN A 330 5.34 -3.08 -7.75
CA ASN A 330 4.81 -3.07 -9.11
C ASN A 330 3.28 -3.19 -9.16
N THR A 331 2.69 -3.96 -8.25
CA THR A 331 1.23 -4.09 -8.12
C THR A 331 0.58 -2.77 -7.72
N ILE A 332 1.15 -2.11 -6.70
CA ILE A 332 0.66 -0.81 -6.23
C ILE A 332 0.78 0.25 -7.34
N PHE A 333 1.91 0.27 -8.05
CA PHE A 333 2.09 1.14 -9.19
C PHE A 333 1.06 0.84 -10.29
N LEU A 334 0.86 -0.43 -10.67
CA LEU A 334 -0.12 -0.83 -11.67
C LEU A 334 -1.53 -0.35 -11.30
N ARG A 335 -1.95 -0.55 -10.04
CA ARG A 335 -3.25 -0.06 -9.57
C ARG A 335 -3.35 1.46 -9.68
N SER A 336 -2.31 2.17 -9.26
CA SER A 336 -2.28 3.62 -9.38
C SER A 336 -2.23 4.09 -10.83
N ALA A 337 -1.63 3.33 -11.75
CA ALA A 337 -1.61 3.66 -13.17
C ALA A 337 -2.99 3.48 -13.80
N GLU A 338 -3.74 2.43 -13.41
CA GLU A 338 -5.15 2.28 -13.79
C GLU A 338 -5.98 3.47 -13.32
N ALA A 339 -5.83 3.86 -12.05
CA ALA A 339 -6.53 4.99 -11.49
C ALA A 339 -6.20 6.31 -12.21
N LEU A 340 -4.93 6.52 -12.58
CA LEU A 340 -4.52 7.71 -13.33
C LEU A 340 -5.06 7.70 -14.77
N ALA A 341 -5.09 6.56 -15.43
CA ALA A 341 -5.68 6.41 -16.77
C ALA A 341 -7.21 6.64 -16.75
N GLU A 342 -7.89 6.17 -15.71
CA GLU A 342 -9.31 6.41 -15.48
C GLU A 342 -9.59 7.89 -15.22
N MET A 343 -8.81 8.53 -14.34
CA MET A 343 -8.86 9.97 -14.09
C MET A 343 -8.68 10.76 -15.38
N ALA A 344 -7.69 10.40 -16.20
CA ALA A 344 -7.43 11.07 -17.47
C ALA A 344 -8.61 10.94 -18.44
N THR A 345 -9.23 9.75 -18.48
CA THR A 345 -10.41 9.48 -19.30
C THR A 345 -11.60 10.35 -18.86
N LEU A 346 -11.88 10.44 -17.56
CA LEU A 346 -12.96 11.27 -17.02
C LEU A 346 -12.78 12.76 -17.33
N LEU A 347 -11.55 13.26 -17.20
CA LEU A 347 -11.21 14.66 -17.50
C LEU A 347 -11.26 14.97 -19.00
N TYR A 348 -10.94 14.01 -19.87
CA TYR A 348 -10.96 14.17 -21.33
C TYR A 348 -12.37 14.09 -21.95
N GLN A 349 -13.35 13.48 -21.26
CA GLN A 349 -14.66 13.17 -21.86
C GLN A 349 -15.41 14.41 -22.41
N PRO A 350 -15.97 14.35 -23.64
CA PRO A 350 -16.64 15.50 -24.28
C PRO A 350 -17.88 16.01 -23.55
N VAL A 351 -18.50 15.14 -22.73
CA VAL A 351 -19.71 15.46 -21.95
C VAL A 351 -19.40 16.19 -20.65
N THR A 352 -18.13 16.21 -20.23
CA THR A 352 -17.68 16.83 -18.99
C THR A 352 -17.47 18.33 -19.21
N LYS A 353 -18.55 19.13 -19.20
CA LYS A 353 -18.42 20.59 -19.08
C LYS A 353 -18.00 20.92 -17.65
N LEU A 354 -16.69 21.03 -17.42
CA LEU A 354 -16.14 21.31 -16.10
C LEU A 354 -16.62 22.65 -15.55
N GLY A 355 -16.83 23.68 -16.39
CA GLY A 355 -17.27 25.00 -15.91
C GLY A 355 -16.17 25.84 -15.24
N PHE A 356 -14.96 25.30 -15.13
CA PHE A 356 -13.74 25.94 -14.65
C PHE A 356 -12.55 25.59 -15.54
N SER A 357 -11.45 26.35 -15.38
CA SER A 357 -10.20 26.06 -16.09
C SER A 357 -9.56 24.80 -15.52
N CYS A 358 -9.26 23.85 -16.39
CA CYS A 358 -8.65 22.60 -16.02
C CYS A 358 -7.56 22.20 -17.01
N PRO A 359 -6.36 21.77 -16.55
CA PRO A 359 -5.39 21.10 -17.41
C PRO A 359 -5.92 19.71 -17.78
N VAL A 360 -6.75 19.68 -18.83
CA VAL A 360 -7.32 18.44 -19.37
C VAL A 360 -6.23 17.68 -20.14
N PRO A 361 -6.03 16.38 -19.89
CA PRO A 361 -5.10 15.58 -20.67
C PRO A 361 -5.53 15.52 -22.13
N ASN A 362 -4.57 15.52 -23.04
CA ASN A 362 -4.85 15.33 -24.45
C ASN A 362 -5.06 13.84 -24.77
N LYS A 363 -5.61 13.56 -25.96
CA LYS A 363 -5.89 12.19 -26.41
C LYS A 363 -4.67 11.26 -26.37
N VAL A 364 -3.49 11.77 -26.69
CA VAL A 364 -2.24 11.00 -26.71
C VAL A 364 -1.82 10.64 -25.28
N GLU A 365 -1.96 11.56 -24.32
CA GLU A 365 -1.68 11.30 -22.91
C GLU A 365 -2.59 10.21 -22.35
N VAL A 366 -3.90 10.28 -22.63
CA VAL A 366 -4.86 9.24 -22.23
C VAL A 366 -4.46 7.87 -22.81
N GLN A 367 -4.10 7.83 -24.10
CA GLN A 367 -3.67 6.60 -24.77
C GLN A 367 -2.36 6.04 -24.19
N ASN A 368 -1.39 6.90 -23.88
CA ASN A 368 -0.13 6.50 -23.29
C ASN A 368 -0.31 5.91 -21.89
N LEU A 369 -1.16 6.52 -21.05
CA LEU A 369 -1.47 5.99 -19.72
C LEU A 369 -2.13 4.60 -19.81
N ALA A 370 -3.08 4.41 -20.72
CA ALA A 370 -3.71 3.11 -20.96
C ALA A 370 -2.70 2.06 -21.49
N ALA A 371 -1.74 2.47 -22.32
CA ALA A 371 -0.67 1.60 -22.81
C ALA A 371 0.24 1.15 -21.66
N VAL A 372 0.63 2.05 -20.75
CA VAL A 372 1.43 1.69 -19.55
C VAL A 372 0.73 0.61 -18.72
N VAL A 373 -0.56 0.77 -18.45
CA VAL A 373 -1.37 -0.22 -17.72
C VAL A 373 -1.37 -1.56 -18.44
N THR A 374 -1.63 -1.55 -19.75
CA THR A 374 -1.74 -2.77 -20.56
C THR A 374 -0.41 -3.53 -20.58
N THR A 375 0.69 -2.82 -20.87
CA THR A 375 2.02 -3.44 -20.95
C THR A 375 2.47 -3.95 -19.59
N LEU A 376 2.32 -3.17 -18.51
CA LEU A 376 2.72 -3.61 -17.18
C LEU A 376 1.89 -4.80 -16.68
N SER A 377 0.58 -4.78 -16.90
CA SER A 377 -0.30 -5.90 -16.53
C SER A 377 0.08 -7.19 -17.27
N ALA A 378 0.40 -7.10 -18.56
CA ALA A 378 0.84 -8.25 -19.35
C ALA A 378 2.20 -8.78 -18.87
N THR A 379 3.18 -7.89 -18.69
CA THR A 379 4.52 -8.24 -18.24
C THR A 379 4.52 -8.85 -16.84
N LEU A 380 3.77 -8.28 -15.89
CA LEU A 380 3.65 -8.81 -14.53
C LEU A 380 3.12 -10.25 -14.54
N GLN A 381 2.08 -10.52 -15.35
CA GLN A 381 1.51 -11.86 -15.52
C GLN A 381 2.46 -12.83 -16.23
N SER A 382 3.21 -12.40 -17.23
CA SER A 382 4.11 -13.30 -17.96
C SER A 382 5.42 -13.59 -17.23
N GLU A 383 5.99 -12.60 -16.53
CA GLU A 383 7.34 -12.70 -15.94
C GLU A 383 7.31 -13.13 -14.47
N LEU A 384 6.29 -12.72 -13.71
CA LEU A 384 6.26 -12.92 -12.26
C LEU A 384 5.31 -14.02 -11.80
N TRP A 385 4.40 -14.51 -12.64
CA TRP A 385 3.52 -15.62 -12.28
C TRP A 385 4.30 -16.94 -12.11
N ASP A 386 4.09 -17.63 -10.99
CA ASP A 386 4.55 -19.00 -10.78
C ASP A 386 3.40 -19.98 -11.11
N PRO A 387 3.44 -20.71 -12.24
CA PRO A 387 2.39 -21.65 -12.59
C PRO A 387 2.45 -22.95 -11.76
N VAL A 388 3.53 -23.18 -10.99
CA VAL A 388 3.67 -24.36 -10.12
C VAL A 388 3.06 -24.06 -8.76
N ASP A 389 3.49 -22.96 -8.15
CA ASP A 389 3.02 -22.56 -6.82
C ASP A 389 1.70 -21.77 -6.86
N LEU A 390 1.22 -21.41 -8.07
CA LEU A 390 0.00 -20.63 -8.32
C LEU A 390 -0.03 -19.26 -7.62
N ILE A 391 1.15 -18.63 -7.53
CA ILE A 391 1.33 -17.33 -6.88
C ILE A 391 2.33 -16.46 -7.64
N PHE A 392 2.24 -15.14 -7.50
CA PHE A 392 3.27 -14.26 -8.05
C PHE A 392 4.56 -14.31 -7.21
N LYS A 393 5.67 -14.50 -7.91
CA LYS A 393 7.01 -14.48 -7.34
C LYS A 393 7.35 -13.07 -6.88
N SER A 394 7.97 -12.98 -5.70
CA SER A 394 8.78 -11.84 -5.32
C SER A 394 10.23 -12.28 -5.19
N ASN A 395 11.15 -11.49 -5.74
CA ASN A 395 12.59 -11.60 -5.42
C ASN A 395 12.86 -11.36 -3.93
N SER A 396 11.91 -10.65 -3.33
CA SER A 396 11.53 -10.65 -1.94
C SER A 396 11.63 -12.02 -1.30
N HIS A 397 10.45 -12.64 -1.17
CA HIS A 397 10.14 -13.89 -0.48
C HIS A 397 8.82 -14.43 -1.07
N LYS A 398 8.36 -15.61 -0.64
CA LYS A 398 6.98 -16.07 -0.88
C LYS A 398 6.09 -15.51 0.24
N TYR A 399 5.35 -14.44 0.00
CA TYR A 399 4.43 -13.78 0.96
C TYR A 399 3.05 -13.53 0.35
N ILE A 400 2.12 -13.10 1.20
CA ILE A 400 0.81 -12.54 0.82
C ILE A 400 0.92 -11.45 -0.26
N THR A 401 2.09 -10.80 -0.39
CA THR A 401 2.39 -9.84 -1.45
C THR A 401 2.21 -10.42 -2.86
N GLY A 402 2.44 -11.72 -3.04
CA GLY A 402 2.19 -12.44 -4.29
C GLY A 402 0.70 -12.59 -4.65
N MET A 403 -0.21 -12.33 -3.72
CA MET A 403 -1.66 -12.29 -3.97
C MET A 403 -2.17 -10.89 -4.31
N LEU A 404 -1.38 -9.86 -4.04
CA LEU A 404 -1.79 -8.46 -4.24
C LEU A 404 -2.13 -8.10 -5.69
N PRO A 405 -1.62 -8.76 -6.76
CA PRO A 405 -2.10 -8.50 -8.11
C PRO A 405 -3.63 -8.59 -8.29
N LEU A 406 -4.35 -9.35 -7.45
CA LEU A 406 -5.83 -9.38 -7.41
C LEU A 406 -6.43 -8.00 -7.11
N TYR A 407 -5.75 -7.21 -6.27
CA TYR A 407 -6.15 -5.84 -5.95
C TYR A 407 -5.97 -4.92 -7.16
N ALA A 408 -4.83 -5.04 -7.86
CA ALA A 408 -4.43 -4.06 -8.86
C ALA A 408 -5.32 -4.09 -10.10
N THR A 409 -5.27 -5.16 -10.87
CA THR A 409 -5.84 -5.22 -12.23
C THR A 409 -6.85 -6.35 -12.35
N LYS A 410 -7.46 -6.53 -13.53
CA LYS A 410 -8.10 -7.79 -13.90
C LYS A 410 -7.01 -8.74 -14.39
N LEU A 411 -6.97 -9.93 -13.81
CA LEU A 411 -6.02 -10.98 -14.19
C LEU A 411 -6.66 -11.97 -15.16
N ASP A 412 -5.81 -12.72 -15.86
CA ASP A 412 -6.25 -13.89 -16.63
C ASP A 412 -6.96 -14.88 -15.72
N GLU A 413 -8.01 -15.52 -16.23
CA GLU A 413 -8.89 -16.37 -15.42
C GLU A 413 -8.13 -17.52 -14.72
N SER A 414 -7.15 -18.12 -15.39
CA SER A 414 -6.31 -19.17 -14.81
C SER A 414 -5.45 -18.68 -13.64
N ILE A 415 -4.87 -17.48 -13.77
CA ILE A 415 -4.09 -16.83 -12.71
C ILE A 415 -5.00 -16.47 -11.54
N GLN A 416 -6.15 -15.86 -11.84
CA GLN A 416 -7.14 -15.49 -10.84
C GLN A 416 -7.63 -16.71 -10.05
N MET A 417 -7.98 -17.80 -10.73
CA MET A 417 -8.39 -19.05 -10.08
C MET A 417 -7.25 -19.71 -9.30
N GLY A 418 -6.02 -19.65 -9.81
CA GLY A 418 -4.82 -20.09 -9.10
C GLY A 418 -4.66 -19.37 -7.76
N LEU A 419 -4.75 -18.04 -7.76
CA LEU A 419 -4.67 -17.24 -6.53
C LEU A 419 -5.84 -17.48 -5.58
N ILE A 420 -7.07 -17.61 -6.09
CA ILE A 420 -8.25 -17.91 -5.26
C ILE A 420 -8.12 -19.30 -4.61
N SER A 421 -7.48 -20.27 -5.28
CA SER A 421 -7.31 -21.62 -4.75
C SER A 421 -6.55 -21.66 -3.41
N HIS A 422 -5.74 -20.64 -3.13
CA HIS A 422 -5.05 -20.47 -1.86
C HIS A 422 -5.96 -20.03 -0.70
N ILE A 423 -7.16 -19.51 -0.99
CA ILE A 423 -8.12 -19.04 0.00
C ILE A 423 -9.25 -20.04 0.19
N LEU A 424 -9.58 -20.80 -0.85
CA LEU A 424 -10.61 -21.81 -0.77
C LEU A 424 -10.13 -22.96 0.14
N PRO A 425 -10.88 -23.30 1.20
CA PRO A 425 -10.52 -24.43 2.05
C PRO A 425 -10.53 -25.71 1.21
N THR A 426 -9.49 -26.53 1.34
CA THR A 426 -9.57 -27.93 0.88
C THR A 426 -10.04 -28.80 2.03
N PRO A 427 -10.56 -30.02 1.77
CA PRO A 427 -10.93 -30.97 2.82
C PRO A 427 -9.78 -31.27 3.82
N ASN A 428 -8.52 -31.02 3.44
CA ASN A 428 -7.33 -31.33 4.22
C ASN A 428 -6.49 -30.10 4.62
N THR A 429 -6.82 -28.90 4.13
CA THR A 429 -6.10 -27.65 4.44
C THR A 429 -7.11 -26.52 4.61
N PHE A 430 -7.59 -26.36 5.85
CA PHE A 430 -8.40 -25.20 6.26
C PHE A 430 -7.54 -23.95 6.55
N HIS A 431 -6.21 -24.08 6.40
CA HIS A 431 -5.26 -23.24 7.10
C HIS A 431 -4.15 -22.68 6.21
N TYR A 432 -4.27 -22.55 4.87
CA TYR A 432 -3.20 -21.90 4.08
C TYR A 432 -2.82 -20.51 4.64
N LEU A 433 -3.83 -19.72 5.04
CA LEU A 433 -3.69 -18.43 5.70
C LEU A 433 -3.36 -18.51 7.21
N CYS A 434 -3.19 -19.71 7.76
CA CYS A 434 -2.80 -19.91 9.16
C CYS A 434 -1.44 -20.63 9.30
N ASP A 435 -1.16 -21.59 8.42
CA ASP A 435 0.02 -22.45 8.34
C ASP A 435 1.10 -21.86 7.44
N VAL A 436 0.70 -21.17 6.36
CA VAL A 436 1.62 -20.63 5.35
C VAL A 436 1.66 -19.09 5.41
N PHE A 437 0.51 -18.44 5.64
CA PHE A 437 0.40 -16.97 5.62
C PHE A 437 -0.50 -16.40 6.72
N PRO A 438 -0.06 -16.37 7.99
CA PRO A 438 -0.88 -15.88 9.10
C PRO A 438 -1.41 -14.46 8.84
N VAL A 439 -2.71 -14.36 8.54
CA VAL A 439 -3.43 -13.08 8.40
C VAL A 439 -4.44 -12.93 9.52
N SER A 440 -4.47 -11.75 10.15
CA SER A 440 -5.22 -11.47 11.38
C SER A 440 -6.75 -11.52 11.26
N ILE A 441 -7.29 -11.72 10.06
CA ILE A 441 -8.74 -11.74 9.78
C ILE A 441 -9.33 -13.16 9.92
N TYR A 442 -8.51 -14.20 9.74
CA TYR A 442 -8.97 -15.57 9.94
C TYR A 442 -8.67 -15.96 11.38
N PRO A 443 -9.68 -16.37 12.19
CA PRO A 443 -9.45 -16.91 13.51
C PRO A 443 -8.68 -18.22 13.33
N CYS A 444 -7.36 -18.11 13.41
CA CYS A 444 -6.49 -19.26 13.38
C CYS A 444 -6.34 -19.76 14.81
N GLU A 445 -6.69 -21.03 15.05
CA GLU A 445 -6.33 -21.68 16.33
C GLU A 445 -4.80 -21.60 16.54
N GLU A 446 -4.35 -21.61 17.80
CA GLU A 446 -2.96 -21.88 18.12
C GLU A 446 -2.64 -23.29 17.59
N SER A 447 -2.10 -23.36 16.38
CA SER A 447 -2.03 -24.61 15.62
C SER A 447 -1.30 -25.71 16.38
N THR A 448 -1.85 -26.91 16.28
CA THR A 448 -1.42 -28.26 16.67
C THR A 448 -0.02 -28.70 16.18
N MET A 449 0.93 -27.78 15.99
CA MET A 449 2.37 -28.05 15.87
C MET A 449 3.02 -28.41 17.23
N ALA A 450 2.20 -28.66 18.26
CA ALA A 450 2.62 -29.18 19.56
C ALA A 450 2.80 -30.72 19.58
N SER A 451 3.13 -31.35 18.45
CA SER A 451 3.66 -32.71 18.42
C SER A 451 5.06 -32.72 17.81
N GLY A 452 6.08 -32.44 18.63
CA GLY A 452 7.45 -32.87 18.29
C GLY A 452 8.58 -32.10 18.94
N LEU A 453 8.61 -30.77 18.86
CA LEU A 453 9.69 -29.97 19.44
C LEU A 453 9.15 -28.63 19.95
N ALA A 454 8.79 -28.59 21.23
CA ALA A 454 8.64 -27.34 21.95
C ALA A 454 10.03 -26.66 22.01
N THR A 455 10.26 -25.68 21.15
CA THR A 455 11.36 -24.73 21.35
C THR A 455 10.90 -23.72 22.40
N ALA A 456 11.81 -23.29 23.28
CA ALA A 456 11.53 -22.40 24.42
C ALA A 456 11.15 -20.95 24.04
N ALA A 457 10.84 -20.70 22.76
CA ALA A 457 10.31 -19.43 22.28
C ALA A 457 8.78 -19.54 22.28
N GLY A 458 8.10 -18.61 22.97
CA GLY A 458 6.63 -18.51 22.95
C GLY A 458 6.06 -18.36 21.53
N PRO A 459 4.72 -18.34 21.38
CA PRO A 459 4.09 -18.29 20.07
C PRO A 459 4.64 -17.13 19.23
N THR A 460 5.09 -17.44 18.02
CA THR A 460 5.57 -16.44 17.06
C THR A 460 4.43 -15.45 16.78
N PRO A 461 4.62 -14.14 16.95
CA PRO A 461 3.58 -13.16 16.67
C PRO A 461 3.13 -13.30 15.22
N ARG A 462 1.83 -13.54 15.00
CA ARG A 462 1.21 -13.48 13.67
C ARG A 462 1.15 -12.01 13.25
N ILE A 463 2.22 -11.49 12.66
CA ILE A 463 2.24 -10.09 12.21
C ILE A 463 1.37 -9.97 10.96
N GLY A 464 0.08 -9.70 11.18
CA GLY A 464 -0.79 -9.19 10.14
C GLY A 464 -0.36 -7.77 9.82
N LEU A 465 0.26 -7.55 8.66
CA LEU A 465 0.44 -6.20 8.16
C LEU A 465 -0.94 -5.67 7.76
N LEU A 466 -1.54 -4.83 8.60
CA LEU A 466 -2.92 -4.35 8.49
C LEU A 466 -3.26 -3.83 7.08
N ILE A 467 -2.32 -3.15 6.44
CA ILE A 467 -2.51 -2.57 5.11
C ILE A 467 -2.58 -3.66 4.03
N GLN A 468 -1.72 -4.67 4.09
CA GLN A 468 -1.72 -5.81 3.16
C GLN A 468 -3.02 -6.60 3.29
N ASN A 469 -3.56 -6.75 4.51
CA ASN A 469 -4.88 -7.34 4.73
C ASN A 469 -5.98 -6.52 4.05
N TYR A 470 -5.97 -5.20 4.23
CA TYR A 470 -6.90 -4.30 3.56
C TYR A 470 -6.83 -4.41 2.04
N LEU A 471 -5.62 -4.42 1.46
CA LEU A 471 -5.40 -4.54 0.02
C LEU A 471 -5.86 -5.89 -0.52
N LEU A 472 -5.50 -6.99 0.17
CA LEU A 472 -5.93 -8.33 -0.19
C LEU A 472 -7.46 -8.43 -0.19
N TYR A 473 -8.12 -7.97 0.88
CA TYR A 473 -9.57 -7.99 0.99
C TYR A 473 -10.26 -7.25 -0.15
N ARG A 474 -9.73 -6.08 -0.52
CA ARG A 474 -10.22 -5.31 -1.68
C ARG A 474 -10.06 -6.07 -3.00
N GLY A 475 -8.94 -6.77 -3.17
CA GLY A 475 -8.73 -7.66 -4.32
C GLY A 475 -9.73 -8.81 -4.38
N LEU A 476 -10.03 -9.44 -3.24
CA LEU A 476 -10.98 -10.54 -3.17
C LEU A 476 -12.41 -10.11 -3.46
N ILE A 477 -12.86 -8.98 -2.90
CA ILE A 477 -14.19 -8.43 -3.23
C ILE A 477 -14.30 -8.15 -4.72
N LYS A 478 -13.28 -7.50 -5.31
CA LYS A 478 -13.26 -7.17 -6.74
C LYS A 478 -13.48 -8.41 -7.60
N VAL A 479 -12.78 -9.49 -7.26
CA VAL A 479 -12.83 -10.79 -7.93
C VAL A 479 -14.20 -11.47 -7.77
N VAL A 480 -14.73 -11.53 -6.55
CA VAL A 480 -16.04 -12.13 -6.27
C VAL A 480 -17.14 -11.38 -7.04
N CYS A 481 -17.13 -10.05 -7.03
CA CYS A 481 -18.08 -9.24 -7.79
C CYS A 481 -17.99 -9.48 -9.30
N GLN A 482 -16.78 -9.72 -9.85
CA GLN A 482 -16.60 -10.06 -11.26
C GLN A 482 -17.18 -11.44 -11.59
N LEU A 483 -16.95 -12.43 -10.74
CA LEU A 483 -17.49 -13.78 -10.92
C LEU A 483 -19.02 -13.78 -10.89
N ILE A 484 -19.63 -13.07 -9.93
CA ILE A 484 -21.09 -12.94 -9.84
C ILE A 484 -21.66 -12.33 -11.13
N ARG A 485 -21.06 -11.24 -11.62
CA ARG A 485 -21.48 -10.57 -12.87
C ARG A 485 -21.32 -11.43 -14.13
N ALA A 486 -20.40 -12.40 -14.13
CA ALA A 486 -20.22 -13.31 -15.25
C ALA A 486 -21.27 -14.44 -15.26
N THR A 487 -21.87 -14.73 -14.10
CA THR A 487 -22.89 -15.77 -13.94
C THR A 487 -24.34 -15.25 -13.99
N SER A 488 -24.53 -13.93 -13.92
CA SER A 488 -25.80 -13.22 -14.08
C SER A 488 -25.97 -12.71 -15.51
#